data_AF-A3KA43-F1
#
_entry.id   AF-A3KA43-F1
#
_cell.length_a   1.000
_cell.length_b   1.000
_cell.length_c   1.000
_cell.angle_alpha   90.00
_cell.angle_beta   90.00
_cell.angle_gamma   90.00
#
_symmetry.space_group_name_H-M   'P 1'
#
loop_
_entity.id
_entity.type
_entity.pdbx_description
1 polymer ?
#
loop_
_entity_poly.entity_id
_entity_poly.type
_entity_poly.pdbx_seq_one_letter_code
_entity_poly.pdbx_strand_id
1 'polypeptide(L)'
;MVENLENFINSAGGRSAVGERLGMSKQTMHMHLSAGVLPAKYYVASVQLAAELRIEPPPNHLFNFTQLNDAPVRVADKAQTA
;
A
#
# COMPACT_ATOMS: atom_id res chain seq x y z
N MET A 1 -18.00 2.79 -6.40
CA MET A 1 -17.00 1.76 -6.77
C MET A 1 -15.70 2.44 -7.15
N VAL A 2 -14.72 2.38 -6.25
CA VAL A 2 -13.34 2.79 -6.54
C VAL A 2 -12.70 1.73 -7.43
N GLU A 3 -12.73 1.94 -8.74
CA GLU A 3 -12.19 0.98 -9.72
C GLU A 3 -10.69 1.10 -9.91
N ASN A 4 -10.15 2.33 -9.85
CA ASN A 4 -8.74 2.63 -10.11
C ASN A 4 -8.16 3.58 -9.06
N LEU A 5 -6.82 3.56 -8.92
CA LEU A 5 -6.08 4.35 -7.94
C LEU A 5 -6.34 5.87 -8.04
N GLU A 6 -6.53 6.40 -9.26
CA GLU A 6 -6.87 7.81 -9.46
C GLU A 6 -8.23 8.19 -8.89
N ASN A 7 -9.22 7.30 -9.00
CA ASN A 7 -10.55 7.54 -8.45
C ASN A 7 -10.50 7.59 -6.92
N PHE A 8 -9.75 6.67 -6.29
CA PHE A 8 -9.52 6.71 -4.85
C PHE A 8 -8.92 8.05 -4.43
N ILE A 9 -7.84 8.46 -5.11
CA ILE A 9 -7.11 9.68 -4.75
C ILE A 9 -7.97 10.92 -4.93
N ASN A 10 -8.75 11.01 -6.02
CA ASN A 10 -9.66 12.12 -6.25
C ASN A 10 -10.77 12.17 -5.19
N SER A 11 -11.37 11.03 -4.83
CA SER A 11 -12.38 10.94 -3.76
C SER A 11 -11.81 11.25 -2.38
N ALA A 12 -10.53 10.97 -2.15
CA ALA A 12 -9.85 11.24 -0.88
C ALA A 12 -9.31 12.68 -0.73
N GLY A 13 -9.66 13.59 -1.65
CA GLY A 13 -9.25 15.01 -1.59
C GLY A 13 -8.07 15.37 -2.50
N GLY A 14 -7.67 14.47 -3.39
CA GLY A 14 -6.68 14.71 -4.43
C GLY A 14 -5.24 14.34 -4.05
N ARG A 15 -4.35 14.45 -5.04
CA ARG A 15 -2.96 13.95 -4.97
C ARG A 15 -2.15 14.57 -3.83
N SER A 16 -2.34 15.87 -3.57
CA SER A 16 -1.62 16.58 -2.50
C SER A 16 -2.09 16.12 -1.11
N ALA A 17 -3.40 16.11 -0.86
CA ALA A 17 -3.95 15.73 0.44
C ALA A 17 -3.62 14.28 0.81
N VAL A 18 -3.77 13.36 -0.14
CA VAL A 18 -3.40 11.95 0.06
C VAL A 18 -1.88 11.81 0.23
N GLY A 19 -1.08 12.54 -0.57
CA GLY A 19 0.38 12.54 -0.45
C GLY A 19 0.86 12.99 0.94
N GLU A 20 0.30 14.07 1.47
CA GLU A 20 0.61 14.57 2.82
C GLU A 20 0.23 13.57 3.91
N ARG A 21 -0.96 12.97 3.82
CA ARG A 21 -1.44 11.97 4.79
C ARG A 21 -0.61 10.69 4.76
N LEU A 22 -0.13 10.27 3.58
CA LEU A 22 0.71 9.09 3.42
C LEU A 22 2.20 9.39 3.61
N GLY A 23 2.60 10.65 3.84
CA GLY A 23 4.00 11.06 3.95
C GLY A 23 4.81 10.81 2.66
N MET A 24 4.15 10.87 1.50
CA MET A 24 4.78 10.68 0.20
C MET A 24 5.14 12.02 -0.43
N SER A 25 6.31 12.06 -1.09
CA SER A 25 6.65 13.17 -1.97
C SER A 25 5.74 13.19 -3.20
N LYS A 26 5.57 14.36 -3.83
CA LYS A 26 4.81 14.50 -5.09
C LYS A 26 5.35 13.58 -6.20
N GLN A 27 6.67 13.42 -6.29
CA GLN A 27 7.30 12.55 -7.28
C GLN A 27 6.98 11.07 -7.02
N THR A 28 7.07 10.63 -5.77
CA THR A 28 6.71 9.26 -5.36
C THR A 28 5.25 8.95 -5.64
N MET A 29 4.35 9.90 -5.31
CA MET A 29 2.93 9.77 -5.58
C MET A 29 2.65 9.67 -7.09
N HIS A 30 3.30 10.50 -7.91
CA HIS A 30 3.18 10.45 -9.36
C HIS A 30 3.67 9.12 -9.95
N MET A 31 4.78 8.58 -9.44
CA MET A 31 5.30 7.28 -9.85
C MET A 31 4.29 6.15 -9.56
N HIS A 32 3.72 6.10 -8.36
CA HIS A 32 2.73 5.07 -8.00
C HIS A 32 1.43 5.22 -8.76
N LEU A 33 1.00 6.47 -9.01
CA LEU A 33 -0.12 6.78 -9.89
C LEU A 33 0.08 6.25 -11.30
N SER A 34 1.25 6.51 -11.90
CA SER A 34 1.60 5.99 -13.22
C SER A 34 1.70 4.47 -13.25
N ALA A 35 2.11 3.85 -12.13
CA ALA A 35 2.16 2.39 -12.00
C ALA A 35 0.77 1.77 -11.72
N GLY A 36 -0.23 2.58 -11.34
CA GLY A 36 -1.58 2.12 -10.96
C GLY A 36 -1.64 1.40 -9.61
N VAL A 37 -0.54 1.32 -8.87
CA VAL A 37 -0.44 0.56 -7.61
C VAL A 37 0.37 1.30 -6.54
N LEU A 38 -0.07 1.19 -5.29
CA LEU A 38 0.62 1.70 -4.10
C LEU A 38 1.37 0.58 -3.36
N PRO A 39 2.44 0.88 -2.61
CA PRO A 39 3.05 -0.10 -1.72
C PRO A 39 2.10 -0.54 -0.60
N ALA A 40 2.09 -1.84 -0.27
CA ALA A 40 1.20 -2.40 0.76
C ALA A 40 1.31 -1.71 2.14
N LYS A 41 2.47 -1.14 2.49
CA LYS A 41 2.64 -0.40 3.74
C LYS A 41 1.68 0.78 3.90
N TYR A 42 1.10 1.29 2.80
CA TYR A 42 0.14 2.39 2.81
C TYR A 42 -1.32 1.92 2.81
N TYR A 43 -1.58 0.61 2.75
CA TYR A 43 -2.95 0.09 2.74
C TYR A 43 -3.72 0.52 4.00
N VAL A 44 -3.15 0.27 5.18
CA VAL A 44 -3.78 0.60 6.46
C VAL A 44 -4.08 2.10 6.57
N ALA A 45 -3.11 2.96 6.21
CA ALA A 45 -3.28 4.40 6.22
C ALA A 45 -4.36 4.86 5.21
N SER A 46 -4.45 4.20 4.05
CA SER A 46 -5.47 4.52 3.04
C SER A 46 -6.87 4.09 3.46
N VAL A 47 -7.01 2.95 4.15
CA VAL A 47 -8.28 2.49 4.73
C VAL A 47 -8.73 3.42 5.86
N GLN A 48 -7.81 3.83 6.73
CA GLN A 48 -8.10 4.80 7.79
C GLN A 48 -8.54 6.14 7.20
N LEU A 49 -7.84 6.65 6.19
CA LEU A 49 -8.22 7.87 5.49
C LEU A 49 -9.61 7.76 4.84
N ALA A 50 -9.92 6.62 4.23
CA ALA A 50 -11.23 6.38 3.66
C ALA A 50 -12.35 6.42 4.73
N ALA A 51 -12.09 5.83 5.89
CA ALA A 51 -13.01 5.85 7.03
C ALA A 51 -13.20 7.27 7.58
N GLU A 52 -12.12 8.05 7.73
CA GLU A 52 -12.18 9.46 8.15
C GLU A 52 -13.04 10.30 7.21
N LEU A 53 -12.90 10.07 5.90
CA LEU A 53 -13.62 10.80 4.85
C LEU A 53 -15.01 10.22 4.52
N ARG A 54 -15.41 9.12 5.18
CA ARG A 54 -16.65 8.37 4.91
C ARG A 54 -16.80 7.97 3.44
N ILE A 55 -15.70 7.62 2.78
CA ILE A 55 -15.68 7.11 1.40
C ILE A 55 -15.45 5.59 1.40
N GLU A 56 -15.68 4.95 0.26
CA GLU A 56 -15.38 3.52 0.11
C GLU A 56 -13.87 3.27 0.31
N PRO A 57 -13.51 2.22 1.09
CA PRO A 57 -12.12 1.85 1.26
C PRO A 57 -11.53 1.37 -0.08
N PRO A 58 -10.23 1.65 -0.34
CA PRO A 58 -9.61 1.23 -1.58
C PRO A 58 -9.45 -0.30 -1.60
N PRO A 59 -9.75 -0.96 -2.72
CA PRO A 59 -9.61 -2.41 -2.82
C PRO A 59 -8.14 -2.87 -2.82
N ASN A 60 -7.90 -4.09 -2.31
CA ASN A 60 -6.56 -4.66 -2.13
C ASN A 60 -5.73 -4.71 -3.44
N HIS A 61 -6.36 -4.85 -4.60
CA HIS A 61 -5.64 -4.92 -5.88
C HIS A 61 -4.94 -3.61 -6.27
N LEU A 62 -5.28 -2.49 -5.62
CA LEU A 62 -4.58 -1.21 -5.79
C LEU A 62 -3.25 -1.18 -5.04
N PHE A 63 -2.90 -2.23 -4.30
CA PHE A 63 -1.70 -2.30 -3.51
C PHE A 63 -0.82 -3.48 -3.93
N ASN A 64 0.48 -3.22 -4.04
CA ASN A 64 1.46 -4.27 -4.23
C ASN A 64 1.83 -4.87 -2.87
N PHE A 65 1.15 -5.96 -2.53
CA PHE A 65 1.53 -6.83 -1.43
C PHE A 65 2.65 -7.77 -1.90
N THR A 66 3.89 -7.30 -1.85
CA THR A 66 5.03 -8.19 -2.02
C THR A 66 4.95 -9.25 -0.93
N GLN A 67 4.64 -10.49 -1.29
CA GLN A 67 4.74 -11.61 -0.37
C GLN A 67 6.20 -11.70 0.07
N LEU A 68 6.45 -11.48 1.36
CA LEU A 68 7.72 -11.78 2.00
C LEU A 68 7.91 -13.30 1.94
N ASN A 69 8.38 -13.80 0.81
CA ASN A 69 8.73 -15.19 0.63
C ASN A 69 10.12 -15.26 0.01
N ASP A 70 11.12 -14.84 0.77
CA ASP A 70 12.50 -15.34 0.65
C ASP A 70 13.35 -14.88 1.86
N ALA A 71 12.91 -15.22 3.06
CA ALA A 71 13.89 -15.43 4.12
C ALA A 71 14.26 -16.90 4.00
N PRO A 72 15.51 -17.27 3.60
CA PRO A 72 15.92 -18.65 3.71
C PRO A 72 15.79 -19.01 5.19
N VAL A 73 14.81 -19.85 5.51
CA VAL A 73 14.70 -20.46 6.83
C VAL A 73 15.98 -21.25 6.99
N ARG A 74 16.98 -20.66 7.66
CA ARG A 74 18.11 -21.40 8.20
C ARG A 74 17.53 -22.29 9.29
N VAL A 75 17.06 -23.47 8.87
CA VAL A 75 16.92 -24.61 9.76
C VAL A 75 18.32 -24.87 10.30
N ALA A 76 18.57 -24.41 11.53
CA ALA A 76 19.73 -24.81 12.28
C ALA A 76 19.57 -26.31 12.54
N ASP A 77 20.21 -27.10 11.70
CA ASP A 77 20.41 -28.52 11.90
C ASP A 77 21.17 -28.71 13.22
N LYS A 78 20.42 -29.10 14.26
CA LYS A 78 20.97 -29.65 15.49
C LYS A 78 20.41 -31.06 15.66
N ALA A 79 20.96 -31.99 14.90
CA ALA A 79 21.07 -33.40 15.24
C ALA A 79 22.32 -33.91 14.49
N GLN A 80 23.38 -34.38 15.14
CA GLN A 80 23.38 -35.65 15.83
C GLN A 80 24.66 -35.79 16.67
N THR A 81 24.44 -36.25 17.89
CA THR A 81 25.33 -36.89 18.87
C THR A 81 26.46 -37.74 18.26
N ALA A 82 27.66 -37.60 18.84
CA ALA A 82 28.72 -38.61 18.83
C ALA A 82 28.99 -39.06 20.27
#